data_AF-K6DNJ8-F1
#
_entry.id   AF-K6DNJ8-F1
#
_cell.length_a   1.000
_cell.length_b   1.000
_cell.length_c   1.000
_cell.angle_alpha   90.00
_cell.angle_beta   90.00
_cell.angle_gamma   90.00
#
_symmetry.space_group_name_H-M   'P 1'
#
loop_
_entity.id
_entity.type
_entity.pdbx_description
1 polymer ?
#
loop_
_entity_poly.entity_id
_entity_poly.type
_entity_poly.pdbx_seq_one_letter_code
_entity_poly.pdbx_strand_id
1 'polypeptide(L)'
;MFPAYKDAQKIGEATAPDDDFEVDWSPNSEFLRTVGAKRINQYMKTSGIKFVLEWVELAWKKSTKTWFHDHDVHEVLKRSGIKRPEFLDGSEWFETDLETAKSAIKAVKEGQSALDSVGSTNADDHITLRPEQSLAVEKTRKNFKKNKKMLWNAKMRFGKTLTSLELIKEQKYT
;
A
#
# COMPACT_ATOMS: atom_id res chain seq x y z
N MET A 1 -12.04 -27.11 -3.08
CA MET A 1 -11.04 -26.15 -2.57
C MET A 1 -11.22 -26.08 -1.06
N PHE A 2 -10.14 -26.11 -0.28
CA PHE A 2 -10.25 -26.05 1.19
C PHE A 2 -10.87 -24.70 1.60
N PRO A 3 -11.85 -24.67 2.53
CA PRO A 3 -12.57 -23.45 2.90
C PRO A 3 -11.67 -22.29 3.37
N ALA A 4 -10.53 -22.61 3.98
CA ALA A 4 -9.57 -21.63 4.49
C ALA A 4 -8.87 -20.79 3.39
N TYR A 5 -8.91 -21.24 2.13
CA TYR A 5 -8.32 -20.50 0.99
C TYR A 5 -9.39 -19.78 0.16
N LYS A 6 -10.65 -19.88 0.56
CA LYS A 6 -11.75 -19.18 -0.11
C LYS A 6 -11.54 -17.68 0.15
N ASP A 7 -11.52 -16.90 -0.92
CA ASP A 7 -11.32 -15.44 -0.87
C ASP A 7 -9.93 -15.01 -0.35
N ALA A 8 -8.94 -15.91 -0.42
CA ALA A 8 -7.56 -15.64 -0.06
C ALA A 8 -6.61 -15.88 -1.25
N GLN A 9 -5.78 -14.89 -1.53
CA GLN A 9 -4.80 -14.93 -2.62
C GLN A 9 -3.38 -14.93 -2.05
N LYS A 10 -2.53 -15.79 -2.63
CA LYS A 10 -1.09 -15.83 -2.32
C LYS A 10 -0.35 -14.95 -3.30
N ILE A 11 0.50 -14.06 -2.78
CA ILE A 11 1.33 -13.17 -3.58
C ILE A 11 2.78 -13.46 -3.25
N GLY A 12 3.52 -13.96 -4.23
CA GLY A 12 4.94 -14.25 -4.10
C GLY A 12 5.70 -13.96 -5.38
N GLU A 13 7.01 -14.08 -5.30
CA GLU A 13 7.93 -13.81 -6.42
C GLU A 13 8.63 -15.08 -6.93
N ALA A 14 9.03 -15.02 -8.20
CA ALA A 14 9.84 -16.03 -8.87
C ALA A 14 10.93 -15.33 -9.69
N THR A 15 12.12 -15.93 -9.73
CA THR A 15 13.23 -15.46 -10.55
C THR A 15 13.12 -16.08 -11.93
N ALA A 16 13.03 -15.25 -12.97
CA ALA A 16 13.10 -15.69 -14.35
C ALA A 16 14.57 -15.86 -14.78
N PRO A 17 14.89 -16.78 -15.70
CA PRO A 17 16.24 -16.94 -16.23
C PRO A 17 16.65 -15.71 -17.07
N ASP A 18 17.92 -15.29 -16.95
CA ASP A 18 18.45 -14.07 -17.57
C ASP A 18 18.80 -14.20 -19.07
N ASP A 19 18.87 -15.43 -19.60
CA ASP A 19 19.54 -15.72 -20.88
C ASP A 19 18.61 -15.95 -22.09
N ASP A 20 17.29 -15.82 -21.91
CA ASP A 20 16.31 -16.14 -22.96
C ASP A 20 15.61 -14.87 -23.48
N PHE A 21 16.26 -14.17 -24.42
CA PHE A 21 15.81 -12.86 -24.92
C PHE A 21 14.62 -12.93 -25.90
N GLU A 22 14.35 -14.10 -26.51
CA GLU A 22 13.30 -14.29 -27.52
C GLU A 22 11.94 -14.73 -26.93
N VAL A 23 11.81 -14.77 -25.60
CA VAL A 23 10.59 -15.24 -24.94
C VAL A 23 9.56 -14.12 -24.76
N ASP A 24 8.28 -14.52 -24.71
CA ASP A 24 7.19 -13.59 -24.46
C ASP A 24 7.14 -13.17 -22.99
N TRP A 25 7.54 -11.94 -22.72
CA TRP A 25 7.49 -11.29 -21.41
C TRP A 25 6.18 -10.56 -21.13
N SER A 26 5.16 -10.71 -21.98
CA SER A 26 3.84 -10.12 -21.75
C SER A 26 3.18 -10.66 -20.48
N PRO A 27 2.34 -9.87 -19.78
CA PRO A 27 1.64 -10.34 -18.60
C PRO A 27 0.84 -11.62 -18.89
N ASN A 28 0.99 -12.61 -18.01
CA ASN A 28 0.34 -13.92 -18.06
C ASN A 28 0.67 -14.78 -19.30
N SER A 29 1.80 -14.54 -19.97
CA SER A 29 2.28 -15.39 -21.07
C SER A 29 2.55 -16.84 -20.63
N GLU A 30 2.55 -17.77 -21.58
CA GLU A 30 2.81 -19.20 -21.31
C GLU A 30 4.20 -19.42 -20.70
N PHE A 31 5.20 -18.66 -21.15
CA PHE A 31 6.55 -18.67 -20.60
C PHE A 31 6.54 -18.28 -19.12
N LEU A 32 5.96 -17.12 -18.79
CA LEU A 32 5.90 -16.63 -17.40
C LEU A 32 5.12 -17.59 -16.50
N ARG A 33 4.03 -18.18 -17.02
CA ARG A 33 3.26 -19.19 -16.29
C ARG A 33 4.09 -20.44 -16.01
N THR A 34 4.95 -20.86 -16.94
CA THR A 34 5.87 -21.99 -16.73
C THR A 34 6.90 -21.69 -15.65
N VAL A 35 7.49 -20.49 -15.66
CA VAL A 35 8.43 -20.04 -14.62
C VAL A 35 7.77 -19.99 -13.24
N GLY A 36 6.59 -19.36 -13.14
CA GLY A 36 5.82 -19.29 -11.90
C GLY A 36 5.39 -20.67 -11.39
N ALA A 37 4.88 -21.52 -12.28
CA ALA A 37 4.50 -22.89 -11.95
C ALA A 37 5.69 -23.73 -11.44
N LYS A 38 6.89 -23.54 -12.01
CA LYS A 38 8.12 -24.20 -11.53
C LYS A 38 8.44 -23.81 -10.10
N ARG A 39 8.32 -22.51 -9.76
CA ARG A 39 8.54 -21.99 -8.41
C ARG A 39 7.53 -22.55 -7.40
N ILE A 40 6.24 -22.56 -7.74
CA ILE A 40 5.19 -23.12 -6.86
C ILE A 40 5.42 -24.63 -6.65
N ASN A 41 5.78 -25.35 -7.71
CA ASN A 41 6.08 -26.78 -7.63
C ASN A 41 7.24 -27.12 -6.70
N GLN A 42 8.26 -26.26 -6.57
CA GLN A 42 9.38 -26.51 -5.65
C GLN A 42 8.93 -26.73 -4.21
N TYR A 43 7.91 -26.00 -3.76
CA TYR A 43 7.36 -26.12 -2.41
C TYR A 43 6.23 -27.14 -2.31
N MET A 44 5.44 -27.30 -3.37
CA MET A 44 4.26 -28.17 -3.38
C MET A 44 4.56 -29.65 -3.70
N LYS A 45 5.76 -29.95 -4.23
CA LYS A 45 6.13 -31.31 -4.68
C LYS A 45 5.93 -32.38 -3.60
N THR A 46 6.29 -32.06 -2.36
CA THR A 46 6.18 -32.99 -1.22
C THR A 46 4.74 -33.13 -0.73
N SER A 47 3.94 -32.08 -0.85
CA SER A 47 2.57 -32.04 -0.35
C SER A 47 1.56 -32.75 -1.26
N GLY A 48 1.90 -33.00 -2.54
CA GLY A 48 1.03 -33.70 -3.49
C GLY A 48 -0.25 -32.95 -3.88
N ILE A 49 -0.40 -31.69 -3.42
CA ILE A 49 -1.58 -30.87 -3.65
C ILE A 49 -1.43 -30.13 -4.98
N LYS A 50 -2.46 -30.21 -5.84
CA LYS A 50 -2.53 -29.43 -7.08
C LYS A 50 -2.73 -27.95 -6.75
N PHE A 51 -1.96 -27.08 -7.38
CA PHE A 51 -2.11 -25.63 -7.28
C PHE A 51 -2.81 -25.07 -8.52
N VAL A 52 -3.37 -23.88 -8.39
CA VAL A 52 -3.91 -23.10 -9.49
C VAL A 52 -3.11 -21.82 -9.58
N LEU A 53 -2.51 -21.56 -10.76
CA LEU A 53 -1.81 -20.32 -11.05
C LEU A 53 -2.75 -19.37 -11.80
N GLU A 54 -3.23 -18.34 -11.11
CA GLU A 54 -4.25 -17.42 -11.63
C GLU A 54 -3.65 -16.27 -12.45
N TRP A 55 -2.49 -15.74 -12.05
CA TRP A 55 -1.84 -14.62 -12.73
C TRP A 55 -0.32 -14.63 -12.51
N VAL A 56 0.45 -14.22 -13.52
CA VAL A 56 1.89 -13.93 -13.43
C VAL A 56 2.22 -12.71 -14.25
N GLU A 57 3.11 -11.86 -13.77
CA GLU A 57 3.58 -10.71 -14.51
C GLU A 57 5.04 -10.40 -14.15
N LEU A 58 5.75 -9.75 -15.07
CA LEU A 58 7.12 -9.29 -14.83
C LEU A 58 7.17 -8.20 -13.74
N ALA A 59 8.06 -8.38 -12.77
CA ALA A 59 8.27 -7.45 -11.64
C ALA A 59 9.14 -6.23 -12.01
N TRP A 60 8.86 -5.62 -13.18
CA TRP A 60 9.61 -4.49 -13.72
C TRP A 60 8.76 -3.21 -13.77
N LYS A 61 9.31 -2.12 -13.22
CA LYS A 61 8.72 -0.77 -13.31
C LYS A 61 9.26 -0.06 -14.55
N LYS A 62 8.40 0.15 -15.54
CA LYS A 62 8.77 0.84 -16.80
C LYS A 62 9.15 2.31 -16.58
N SER A 63 8.53 2.98 -15.61
CA SER A 63 8.72 4.39 -15.30
C SER A 63 10.11 4.69 -14.72
N THR A 64 10.51 3.93 -13.70
CA THR A 64 11.80 4.11 -13.01
C THR A 64 12.92 3.23 -13.56
N LYS A 65 12.61 2.28 -14.45
CA LYS A 65 13.52 1.25 -14.94
C LYS A 65 14.18 0.47 -13.79
N THR A 66 13.37 0.04 -12.84
CA THR A 66 13.81 -0.74 -11.67
C THR A 66 12.96 -1.97 -11.48
N TRP A 67 13.57 -3.01 -10.91
CA TRP A 67 12.85 -4.16 -10.39
C TRP A 67 12.12 -3.80 -9.09
N PHE A 68 11.09 -4.57 -8.77
CA PHE A 68 10.41 -4.53 -7.48
C PHE A 68 10.16 -5.95 -6.99
N HIS A 69 9.82 -6.06 -5.71
CA HIS A 69 9.65 -7.34 -5.05
C HIS A 69 8.21 -7.55 -4.60
N ASP A 70 7.89 -8.79 -4.23
CA ASP A 70 6.58 -9.13 -3.66
C ASP A 70 6.26 -8.31 -2.40
N HIS A 71 7.26 -7.98 -1.57
CA HIS A 71 7.06 -7.16 -0.37
C HIS A 71 6.54 -5.74 -0.68
N ASP A 72 6.90 -5.16 -1.83
CA ASP A 72 6.35 -3.88 -2.26
C ASP A 72 4.85 -3.98 -2.52
N VAL A 73 4.41 -5.09 -3.13
CA VAL A 73 2.99 -5.39 -3.37
C VAL A 73 2.26 -5.64 -2.05
N HIS A 74 2.90 -6.36 -1.12
CA HIS A 74 2.37 -6.60 0.23
C HIS A 74 2.18 -5.28 0.99
N GLU A 75 3.11 -4.34 0.88
CA GLU A 75 2.97 -3.01 1.50
C GLU A 75 1.78 -2.23 0.96
N VAL A 76 1.60 -2.21 -0.36
CA VAL A 76 0.45 -1.55 -0.99
C VAL A 76 -0.86 -2.15 -0.48
N LEU A 77 -0.98 -3.47 -0.41
CA LEU A 77 -2.19 -4.14 0.08
C LEU A 77 -2.46 -3.83 1.56
N LYS A 78 -1.42 -3.88 2.40
CA LYS A 78 -1.54 -3.52 3.84
C LYS A 78 -1.97 -2.08 4.03
N ARG A 79 -1.36 -1.13 3.30
CA ARG A 79 -1.71 0.29 3.36
C ARG A 79 -3.11 0.57 2.81
N SER A 80 -3.60 -0.30 1.93
CA SER A 80 -4.98 -0.28 1.43
C SER A 80 -5.99 -0.90 2.39
N GLY A 81 -5.58 -1.36 3.57
CA GLY A 81 -6.47 -1.96 4.57
C GLY A 81 -6.80 -3.44 4.35
N ILE A 82 -6.15 -4.09 3.38
CA ILE A 82 -6.39 -5.51 3.08
C ILE A 82 -5.65 -6.36 4.12
N LYS A 83 -6.40 -7.21 4.80
CA LYS A 83 -5.92 -8.03 5.91
C LYS A 83 -5.33 -9.35 5.43
N ARG A 84 -4.56 -9.97 6.31
CA ARG A 84 -4.10 -11.34 6.14
C ARG A 84 -5.15 -12.30 6.73
N PRO A 85 -5.39 -13.45 6.10
CA PRO A 85 -6.32 -14.44 6.61
C PRO A 85 -5.84 -15.03 7.93
N GLU A 86 -6.75 -15.17 8.90
CA GLU A 86 -6.45 -15.63 10.25
C GLU A 86 -6.03 -17.11 10.30
N PHE A 87 -6.51 -17.92 9.35
CA PHE A 87 -6.34 -19.37 9.33
C PHE A 87 -5.20 -19.87 8.43
N LEU A 88 -4.48 -18.97 7.75
CA LEU A 88 -3.36 -19.35 6.88
C LEU A 88 -2.04 -18.83 7.45
N ASP A 89 -1.11 -19.76 7.69
CA ASP A 89 0.25 -19.41 8.05
C ASP A 89 1.02 -18.88 6.84
N GLY A 90 1.74 -17.77 7.05
CA GLY A 90 2.64 -17.17 6.07
C GLY A 90 2.37 -15.69 5.79
N SER A 91 3.43 -14.93 5.52
CA SER A 91 3.35 -13.48 5.28
C SER A 91 2.80 -13.09 3.91
N GLU A 92 2.58 -14.06 3.03
CA GLU A 92 2.28 -13.91 1.60
C GLU A 92 0.79 -14.06 1.26
N TRP A 93 -0.06 -14.41 2.24
CA TRP A 93 -1.50 -14.58 2.04
C TRP A 93 -2.28 -13.31 2.39
N PHE A 94 -3.26 -12.96 1.56
CA PHE A 94 -4.13 -11.79 1.74
C PHE A 94 -5.59 -12.14 1.45
N GLU A 95 -6.52 -11.61 2.24
CA GLU A 95 -7.97 -11.73 1.99
C GLU A 95 -8.38 -10.77 0.88
N THR A 96 -8.26 -11.21 -0.37
CA THR A 96 -8.46 -10.36 -1.55
C THR A 96 -8.90 -11.19 -2.74
N ASP A 97 -9.53 -10.54 -3.72
CA ASP A 97 -9.81 -11.11 -5.02
C ASP A 97 -8.64 -10.91 -6.01
N LEU A 98 -8.70 -11.60 -7.14
CA LEU A 98 -7.69 -11.55 -8.18
C LEU A 98 -7.52 -10.15 -8.80
N GLU A 99 -8.62 -9.41 -8.98
CA GLU A 99 -8.57 -8.08 -9.62
C GLU A 99 -7.95 -7.03 -8.70
N THR A 100 -8.21 -7.11 -7.39
CA THR A 100 -7.51 -6.28 -6.41
C THR A 100 -6.02 -6.62 -6.33
N ALA A 101 -5.64 -7.89 -6.40
CA ALA A 101 -4.22 -8.29 -6.45
C ALA A 101 -3.50 -7.73 -7.69
N LYS A 102 -4.15 -7.79 -8.87
CA LYS A 102 -3.63 -7.16 -10.10
C LYS A 102 -3.51 -5.65 -9.96
N SER A 103 -4.51 -5.02 -9.33
CA SER A 103 -4.49 -3.58 -9.05
C SER A 103 -3.32 -3.20 -8.16
N ALA A 104 -2.97 -4.03 -7.16
CA ALA A 104 -1.84 -3.77 -6.28
C ALA A 104 -0.49 -3.86 -7.02
N ILE A 105 -0.33 -4.84 -7.91
CA ILE A 105 0.83 -4.93 -8.80
C ILE A 105 0.95 -3.67 -9.66
N LYS A 106 -0.17 -3.22 -10.24
CA LYS A 106 -0.22 -2.01 -11.04
C LYS A 106 0.16 -0.76 -10.23
N ALA A 107 -0.39 -0.60 -9.03
CA ALA A 107 -0.06 0.49 -8.13
C ALA A 107 1.45 0.56 -7.82
N VAL A 108 2.09 -0.59 -7.55
CA VAL A 108 3.55 -0.65 -7.35
C VAL A 108 4.32 -0.20 -8.59
N LYS A 109 3.87 -0.58 -9.80
CA LYS A 109 4.49 -0.18 -11.08
C LYS A 109 4.33 1.32 -11.35
N GLU A 110 3.22 1.90 -10.93
CA GLU A 110 2.92 3.33 -11.04
C GLU A 110 3.58 4.16 -9.92
N GLY A 111 4.16 3.50 -8.90
CA GLY A 111 4.80 4.16 -7.77
C GLY A 111 3.80 4.67 -6.72
N GLN A 112 2.56 4.17 -6.75
CA GLN A 112 1.56 4.45 -5.74
C GLN A 112 1.85 3.67 -4.46
N SER A 113 1.53 4.27 -3.31
CA SER A 113 1.75 3.70 -1.98
C SER A 113 0.58 2.88 -1.45
N ALA A 114 -0.61 3.00 -2.06
CA ALA A 114 -1.84 2.30 -1.71
C ALA A 114 -2.78 2.26 -2.93
N LEU A 115 -3.80 1.40 -2.87
CA LEU A 115 -4.89 1.35 -3.84
C LEU A 115 -5.88 2.47 -3.58
N ASP A 116 -6.16 3.26 -4.62
CA ASP A 116 -7.12 4.37 -4.56
C ASP A 116 -8.55 3.91 -4.19
N SER A 117 -8.89 2.64 -4.46
CA SER A 117 -10.26 2.11 -4.36
C SER A 117 -10.61 1.41 -3.04
N VAL A 118 -9.64 1.02 -2.21
CA VAL A 118 -9.90 0.19 -1.00
C VAL A 118 -9.61 0.94 0.30
N GLY A 119 -9.00 2.13 0.22
CA GLY A 119 -8.35 2.76 1.35
C GLY A 119 -8.84 4.14 1.78
N SER A 120 -9.94 4.70 1.25
CA SER A 120 -10.66 5.75 1.99
C SER A 120 -11.48 5.12 3.11
N THR A 121 -10.83 4.35 3.98
CA THR A 121 -11.19 4.52 5.38
C THR A 121 -10.77 5.95 5.67
N ASN A 122 -11.74 6.86 5.58
CA ASN A 122 -11.76 8.05 6.39
C ASN A 122 -11.73 7.56 7.85
N ALA A 123 -10.62 6.97 8.30
CA ALA A 123 -10.17 7.19 9.65
C ALA A 123 -10.25 8.70 9.74
N ASP A 124 -11.21 9.17 10.52
CA ASP A 124 -11.52 10.56 10.67
C ASP A 124 -10.21 11.26 11.03
N ASP A 125 -9.50 11.76 10.02
CA ASP A 125 -8.17 12.39 10.14
C ASP A 125 -8.35 13.79 10.74
N HIS A 126 -9.38 13.92 11.58
CA HIS A 126 -9.59 14.99 12.53
C HIS A 126 -8.54 14.86 13.62
N ILE A 127 -7.40 15.45 13.32
CA ILE A 127 -6.39 15.84 14.29
C ILE A 127 -7.10 16.61 15.41
N THR A 128 -7.26 15.94 16.56
CA THR A 128 -7.84 16.58 17.74
C THR A 128 -6.77 17.40 18.43
N LEU A 129 -6.88 18.72 18.35
CA LEU A 129 -5.97 19.62 19.04
C LEU A 129 -6.12 19.51 20.56
N ARG A 130 -5.00 19.62 21.27
CA ARG A 130 -5.00 19.77 22.73
C ARG A 130 -5.57 21.14 23.13
N PRO A 131 -6.13 21.30 24.34
CA PRO A 131 -6.74 22.56 24.76
C PRO A 131 -5.83 23.78 24.60
N GLU A 132 -4.54 23.65 24.90
CA GLU A 132 -3.56 24.73 24.74
C GLU A 132 -3.29 25.12 23.28
N GLN A 133 -3.39 24.17 22.35
CA GLN A 133 -3.23 24.38 20.92
C GLN A 133 -4.45 25.09 20.35
N SER A 134 -5.66 24.62 20.68
CA SER A 134 -6.92 25.26 20.27
C SER A 134 -7.01 26.71 20.77
N LEU A 135 -6.61 26.97 22.02
CA LEU A 135 -6.55 28.32 22.56
C LEU A 135 -5.56 29.21 21.80
N ALA A 136 -4.42 28.67 21.35
CA ALA A 136 -3.46 29.42 20.54
C ALA A 136 -4.03 29.77 19.16
N VAL A 137 -4.71 28.82 18.50
CA VAL A 137 -5.41 29.05 17.23
C VAL A 137 -6.47 30.14 17.39
N GLU A 138 -7.33 30.04 18.41
CA GLU A 138 -8.40 31.00 18.62
C GLU A 138 -7.90 32.42 18.90
N LYS A 139 -6.85 32.55 19.74
CA LYS A 139 -6.20 33.85 20.01
C LYS A 139 -5.59 34.43 18.75
N THR A 140 -4.96 33.60 17.92
CA THR A 140 -4.32 34.03 16.68
C THR A 140 -5.34 34.52 15.68
N ARG A 141 -6.43 33.79 15.51
CA ARG A 141 -7.57 34.19 14.67
C ARG A 141 -8.14 35.55 15.08
N LYS A 142 -8.35 35.78 16.38
CA LYS A 142 -8.84 37.06 16.90
C LYS A 142 -7.85 38.19 16.63
N ASN A 143 -6.56 37.94 16.80
CA ASN A 143 -5.51 38.92 16.55
C ASN A 143 -5.33 39.24 15.06
N PHE A 144 -5.44 38.24 14.17
CA PHE A 144 -5.26 38.39 12.72
C PHE A 144 -6.32 39.27 12.04
N LYS A 145 -7.46 39.50 12.70
CA LYS A 145 -8.44 40.51 12.27
C LYS A 145 -7.94 41.95 12.39
N LYS A 146 -6.96 42.21 13.27
CA LYS A 146 -6.45 43.57 13.57
C LYS A 146 -4.97 43.76 13.26
N ASN A 147 -4.17 42.70 13.43
CA ASN A 147 -2.72 42.72 13.30
C ASN A 147 -2.24 41.55 12.41
N LYS A 148 -1.11 41.69 11.72
CA LYS A 148 -0.58 40.61 10.85
C LYS A 148 0.48 39.72 11.50
N LYS A 149 0.73 39.87 12.81
CA LYS A 149 1.81 39.18 13.54
C LYS A 149 1.29 38.67 14.88
N MET A 150 1.68 37.45 15.25
CA MET A 150 1.37 36.80 16.52
C MET A 150 2.56 35.97 16.99
N LEU A 151 2.86 35.99 18.29
CA LEU A 151 3.90 35.19 18.90
C LEU A 151 3.26 34.18 19.87
N TRP A 152 3.64 32.91 19.74
CA TRP A 152 3.18 31.85 20.66
C TRP A 152 4.25 31.52 21.67
N ASN A 153 3.88 31.50 22.96
CA ASN A 153 4.72 30.92 24.00
C ASN A 153 4.59 29.39 24.00
N ALA A 154 5.20 28.75 23.00
CA ALA A 154 5.11 27.32 22.77
C ALA A 154 6.25 26.56 23.47
N LYS A 155 5.95 25.89 24.59
CA LYS A 155 6.89 25.00 25.32
C LYS A 155 7.33 23.78 24.48
N MET A 156 8.28 23.00 25.01
CA MET A 156 8.68 21.73 24.40
C MET A 156 7.45 20.83 24.21
N ARG A 157 7.36 20.15 23.05
CA ARG A 157 6.24 19.26 22.66
C ARG A 157 4.86 19.93 22.57
N PHE A 158 4.80 21.26 22.42
CA PHE A 158 3.57 21.99 22.13
C PHE A 158 2.94 21.62 20.78
N GLY A 159 3.70 21.14 19.80
CA GLY A 159 3.18 20.83 18.46
C GLY A 159 2.94 22.08 17.59
N LYS A 160 3.97 22.93 17.47
CA LYS A 160 3.91 24.20 16.72
C LYS A 160 3.48 24.00 15.27
N THR A 161 4.07 23.01 14.58
CA THR A 161 3.75 22.70 13.18
C THR A 161 2.28 22.31 13.01
N LEU A 162 1.81 21.37 13.83
CA LEU A 162 0.42 20.90 13.81
C LEU A 162 -0.57 22.05 14.06
N THR A 163 -0.29 22.88 15.08
CA THR A 163 -1.14 24.02 15.46
C THR A 163 -1.19 25.08 14.37
N SER A 164 -0.07 25.33 13.68
CA SER A 164 -0.02 26.26 12.54
C SER A 164 -0.78 25.75 11.32
N LEU A 165 -0.67 24.46 11.01
CA LEU A 165 -1.41 23.85 9.89
C LEU A 165 -2.92 23.91 10.12
N GLU A 166 -3.38 23.63 11.35
CA GLU A 166 -4.81 23.73 11.68
C GLU A 166 -5.32 25.17 11.57
N LEU A 167 -4.54 26.17 12.02
CA LEU A 167 -4.88 27.58 11.84
C LEU A 167 -5.07 27.95 10.36
N ILE A 168 -4.18 27.49 9.48
CA ILE A 168 -4.25 27.74 8.03
C ILE A 168 -5.51 27.10 7.44
N LYS A 169 -5.76 25.84 7.81
CA LYS A 169 -6.94 25.06 7.37
C LYS A 169 -8.25 25.74 7.78
N GLU A 170 -8.38 26.17 9.05
CA GLU A 170 -9.58 26.87 9.53
C GLU A 170 -9.81 28.22 8.86
N GLN A 171 -8.74 28.98 8.61
CA GLN A 171 -8.85 30.31 8.00
C GLN A 171 -8.95 30.29 6.48
N LYS A 172 -8.82 29.12 5.84
CA LYS A 172 -8.84 28.94 4.38
C LYS A 172 -7.87 29.88 3.65
N TYR A 173 -6.68 30.11 4.24
CA TYR A 173 -5.64 30.86 3.55
C TYR A 173 -5.13 30.03 2.38
N THR A 174 -5.20 30.61 1.17
CA THR A 174 -4.72 30.02 -0.08
C THR A 174 -3.25 30.32 -0.31
#